data_AF-A0A3N2MJE4-F1
#
_entry.id   AF-A0A3N2MJE4-F1
#
_cell.length_a   1.000
_cell.length_b   1.000
_cell.length_c   1.000
_cell.angle_alpha   90.00
_cell.angle_beta   90.00
_cell.angle_gamma   90.00
#
_symmetry.space_group_name_H-M   'P 1'
#
loop_
_entity.id
_entity.type
_entity.pdbx_description
1 polymer ?
#
loop_
_entity_poly.entity_id
_entity_poly.type
_entity_poly.pdbx_seq_one_letter_code
_entity_poly.pdbx_strand_id
1 'polypeptide(L)'
;MDIIDKYNQERETTIQYDLFELLHTDFNYSLKHQLKNFGNDTVTNFVALFPIKGKTRISEIKVLLRNLKDILPKDLFEAAKEEVRDICDDYKWINSNEGKNILQIEEWIKAARHSMSVDFPSELIYIGRSFVNPISLIVGGYVKGKGAKDLVKSYFDQMNPPIAIEYKITVYETER
;
A
#
# COMPACT_ATOMS: atom_id res chain seq x y z
N MET A 1 -0.49 32.70 0.07
CA MET A 1 -0.88 31.30 0.28
C MET A 1 -0.57 30.98 1.73
N ASP A 2 -1.60 30.66 2.50
CA ASP A 2 -1.47 30.35 3.92
C ASP A 2 -0.63 29.08 4.14
N ILE A 3 -0.13 28.88 5.36
CA ILE A 3 0.66 27.70 5.74
C ILE A 3 -0.15 26.42 5.51
N ILE A 4 -1.46 26.44 5.80
CA ILE A 4 -2.33 25.28 5.60
C ILE A 4 -2.44 24.93 4.12
N ASP A 5 -2.59 25.93 3.24
CA ASP A 5 -2.65 25.71 1.79
C ASP A 5 -1.35 25.11 1.25
N LYS A 6 -0.20 25.65 1.69
CA LYS A 6 1.13 25.11 1.33
C LYS A 6 1.30 23.68 1.79
N TYR A 7 0.95 23.40 3.04
CA TYR A 7 0.97 22.07 3.61
C TYR A 7 0.12 21.08 2.79
N ASN A 8 -1.11 21.45 2.46
CA ASN A 8 -2.00 20.59 1.67
C ASN A 8 -1.45 20.34 0.27
N GLN A 9 -0.94 21.37 -0.42
CA GLN A 9 -0.35 21.23 -1.75
C GLN A 9 0.88 20.30 -1.72
N GLU A 10 1.79 20.50 -0.78
CA GLU A 10 2.98 19.65 -0.65
C GLU A 10 2.60 18.20 -0.34
N ARG A 11 1.64 18.01 0.57
CA ARG A 11 1.12 16.68 0.92
C ARG A 11 0.51 15.99 -0.29
N GLU A 12 -0.28 16.69 -1.11
CA GLU A 12 -0.88 16.15 -2.34
C GLU A 12 0.15 15.74 -3.40
N THR A 13 1.35 16.33 -3.37
CA THR A 13 2.47 15.92 -4.24
C THR A 13 3.27 14.71 -3.71
N THR A 14 2.76 14.04 -2.68
CA THR A 14 3.34 12.80 -2.15
C THR A 14 2.30 11.68 -2.10
N ILE A 15 2.76 10.43 -2.17
CA ILE A 15 1.91 9.26 -2.02
C ILE A 15 1.47 9.19 -0.56
N GLN A 16 0.18 9.41 -0.33
CA GLN A 16 -0.44 9.47 0.99
C GLN A 16 -1.42 8.31 1.28
N TYR A 17 -1.85 7.58 0.26
CA TYR A 17 -2.76 6.44 0.42
C TYR A 17 -2.04 5.19 0.93
N ASP A 18 -2.80 4.29 1.53
CA ASP A 18 -2.34 2.98 1.98
C ASP A 18 -2.19 2.03 0.78
N LEU A 19 -0.96 1.64 0.44
CA LEU A 19 -0.72 0.73 -0.68
C LEU A 19 -1.38 -0.65 -0.49
N PHE A 20 -1.55 -1.10 0.76
CA PHE A 20 -2.14 -2.41 1.04
C PHE A 20 -3.61 -2.48 0.60
N GLU A 21 -4.30 -1.34 0.50
CA GLU A 21 -5.67 -1.26 0.00
C GLU A 21 -5.77 -1.42 -1.52
N LEU A 22 -4.66 -1.22 -2.25
CA LEU A 22 -4.61 -1.31 -3.70
C LEU A 22 -4.19 -2.70 -4.20
N LEU A 23 -3.67 -3.55 -3.32
CA LEU A 23 -3.15 -4.87 -3.70
C LEU A 23 -4.26 -5.91 -3.75
N HIS A 24 -4.50 -6.46 -4.93
CA HIS A 24 -5.41 -7.57 -5.14
C HIS A 24 -4.72 -8.88 -4.78
N THR A 25 -5.02 -9.37 -3.58
CA THR A 25 -4.46 -10.66 -3.10
C THR A 25 -5.48 -11.80 -3.18
N ASP A 26 -6.75 -11.48 -3.41
CA ASP A 26 -7.89 -12.39 -3.41
C ASP A 26 -8.92 -11.94 -4.45
N PHE A 27 -9.85 -12.84 -4.80
CA PHE A 27 -11.00 -12.50 -5.61
C PHE A 27 -11.87 -11.44 -4.92
N ASN A 28 -12.47 -10.55 -5.71
CA ASN A 28 -13.50 -9.67 -5.20
C ASN A 28 -14.67 -10.46 -4.62
N TYR A 29 -15.38 -9.84 -3.67
CA TYR A 29 -16.39 -10.52 -2.89
C TYR A 29 -17.50 -11.16 -3.74
N SER A 30 -17.99 -10.43 -4.75
CA SER A 30 -19.10 -10.88 -5.61
C SER A 30 -18.71 -12.11 -6.42
N LEU A 31 -17.58 -12.04 -7.13
CA LEU A 31 -17.09 -13.14 -7.94
C LEU A 31 -16.72 -14.34 -7.09
N LYS A 32 -16.03 -14.12 -5.96
CA LYS A 32 -15.67 -15.20 -5.03
C LYS A 32 -16.91 -15.94 -4.52
N HIS A 33 -17.96 -15.21 -4.20
CA HIS A 33 -19.23 -15.78 -3.76
C HIS A 33 -19.91 -16.58 -4.88
N GLN A 34 -19.95 -16.04 -6.12
CA GLN A 34 -20.51 -16.76 -7.27
C GLN A 34 -19.76 -18.06 -7.56
N LEU A 35 -18.42 -18.03 -7.57
CA LEU A 35 -17.60 -19.21 -7.82
C LEU A 35 -17.75 -20.27 -6.72
N LYS A 36 -17.78 -19.87 -5.44
CA LYS A 36 -18.00 -20.80 -4.32
C LYS A 36 -19.37 -21.49 -4.38
N ASN A 37 -20.39 -20.75 -4.80
CA ASN A 37 -21.76 -21.25 -4.86
C ASN A 37 -22.11 -21.90 -6.21
N PHE A 38 -21.13 -22.08 -7.10
CA PHE A 38 -21.35 -22.71 -8.39
C PHE A 38 -21.75 -24.20 -8.26
N GLY A 39 -21.45 -24.84 -7.13
CA GLY A 39 -21.84 -26.23 -6.86
C GLY A 39 -20.94 -27.27 -7.52
N ASN A 40 -19.67 -26.92 -7.79
CA ASN A 40 -18.67 -27.84 -8.36
C ASN A 40 -17.40 -27.86 -7.51
N ASP A 41 -16.98 -29.05 -7.06
CA ASP A 41 -15.82 -29.21 -6.18
C ASP A 41 -14.51 -28.71 -6.80
N THR A 42 -14.32 -28.86 -8.11
CA THR A 42 -13.13 -28.35 -8.82
C THR A 42 -13.05 -26.83 -8.72
N VAL A 43 -14.19 -26.14 -8.90
CA VAL A 43 -14.27 -24.67 -8.79
C VAL A 43 -14.04 -24.25 -7.34
N THR A 44 -14.70 -24.90 -6.37
CA THR A 44 -14.53 -24.59 -4.95
C THR A 44 -13.09 -24.77 -4.48
N ASN A 45 -12.45 -25.88 -4.87
CA ASN A 45 -11.05 -26.15 -4.55
C ASN A 45 -10.10 -25.13 -5.20
N PHE A 46 -10.38 -24.69 -6.43
CA PHE A 46 -9.62 -23.63 -7.07
C PHE A 46 -9.74 -22.30 -6.34
N VAL A 47 -10.95 -21.89 -5.96
CA VAL A 47 -11.18 -20.63 -5.21
C VAL A 47 -10.50 -20.67 -3.84
N ALA A 48 -10.41 -21.84 -3.21
CA ALA A 48 -9.72 -22.02 -1.92
C ALA A 48 -8.21 -21.75 -1.98
N LEU A 49 -7.60 -21.67 -3.18
CA LEU A 49 -6.21 -21.27 -3.35
C LEU A 49 -5.98 -19.77 -3.09
N PHE A 50 -7.07 -18.98 -2.98
CA PHE A 50 -7.03 -17.54 -2.83
C PHE A 50 -7.50 -17.09 -1.43
N PRO A 51 -6.79 -16.14 -0.77
CA PRO A 51 -5.61 -15.43 -1.28
C PRO A 51 -4.40 -16.35 -1.43
N ILE A 52 -3.52 -16.04 -2.40
CA ILE A 52 -2.34 -16.88 -2.69
C ILE A 52 -1.41 -16.87 -1.47
N LYS A 53 -1.21 -18.04 -0.86
CA LYS A 53 -0.29 -18.22 0.28
C LYS A 53 0.85 -19.18 -0.05
N GLY A 54 2.01 -18.94 0.53
CA GLY A 54 3.12 -19.90 0.57
C GLY A 54 3.80 -20.13 -0.79
N LYS A 55 4.19 -21.37 -1.07
CA LYS A 55 4.97 -21.75 -2.27
C LYS A 55 4.12 -22.08 -3.51
N THR A 56 2.82 -21.77 -3.47
CA THR A 56 1.91 -22.03 -4.61
C THR A 56 2.45 -21.38 -5.87
N ARG A 57 2.64 -22.18 -6.92
CA ARG A 57 3.24 -21.67 -8.16
C ARG A 57 2.15 -21.03 -9.01
N ILE A 58 2.37 -19.81 -9.48
CA ILE A 58 1.49 -19.12 -10.43
C ILE A 58 1.21 -19.99 -11.67
N SER A 59 2.18 -20.81 -12.09
CA SER A 59 2.01 -21.75 -13.19
C SER A 59 0.92 -22.79 -12.90
N GLU A 60 0.81 -23.28 -11.66
CA GLU A 60 -0.21 -24.26 -11.25
C GLU A 60 -1.59 -23.60 -11.24
N ILE A 61 -1.70 -22.38 -10.71
CA ILE A 61 -2.95 -21.60 -10.74
C ILE A 61 -3.44 -21.42 -12.18
N LYS A 62 -2.55 -21.07 -13.12
CA LYS A 62 -2.89 -20.90 -14.54
C LYS A 62 -3.36 -22.21 -15.20
N VAL A 63 -2.77 -23.34 -14.82
CA VAL A 63 -3.21 -24.66 -15.31
C VAL A 63 -4.61 -24.97 -14.79
N LEU A 64 -4.83 -24.81 -13.48
CA LEU A 64 -6.12 -25.08 -12.85
C LEU A 64 -7.23 -24.18 -13.41
N LEU A 65 -6.95 -22.89 -13.59
CA LEU A 65 -7.88 -21.96 -14.22
C LEU A 65 -8.30 -22.46 -15.61
N ARG A 66 -7.37 -22.87 -16.47
CA ARG A 66 -7.71 -23.36 -17.82
C ARG A 66 -8.66 -24.56 -17.79
N ASN A 67 -8.53 -25.44 -16.80
CA ASN A 67 -9.42 -26.59 -16.64
C ASN A 67 -10.85 -26.20 -16.26
N LEU A 68 -11.06 -24.97 -15.76
CA LEU A 68 -12.40 -24.46 -15.45
C LEU A 68 -13.15 -23.97 -16.69
N LYS A 69 -12.48 -23.81 -17.85
CA LYS A 69 -13.08 -23.26 -19.06
C LYS A 69 -14.30 -24.05 -19.54
N ASP A 70 -14.25 -25.36 -19.42
CA ASP A 70 -15.33 -26.26 -19.84
C ASP A 70 -16.35 -26.53 -18.71
N ILE A 71 -16.09 -25.99 -17.51
CA ILE A 71 -16.94 -26.15 -16.31
C ILE A 71 -17.79 -24.88 -16.09
N LEU A 72 -17.18 -23.71 -16.20
CA LEU A 72 -17.82 -22.43 -15.92
C LEU A 72 -18.53 -21.87 -17.16
N PRO A 73 -19.66 -21.15 -16.98
CA PRO A 73 -20.22 -20.30 -18.01
C PRO A 73 -19.16 -19.30 -18.51
N LYS A 74 -19.20 -18.99 -19.81
CA LYS A 74 -18.19 -18.15 -20.48
C LYS A 74 -17.92 -16.85 -19.75
N ASP A 75 -18.96 -16.12 -19.34
CA ASP A 75 -18.82 -14.82 -18.69
C ASP A 75 -18.16 -14.94 -17.31
N LEU A 76 -18.53 -15.97 -16.55
CA LEU A 76 -17.97 -16.26 -15.24
C LEU A 76 -16.49 -16.70 -15.34
N PHE A 77 -16.17 -17.47 -16.37
CA PHE A 77 -14.79 -17.88 -16.66
C PHE A 77 -13.91 -16.68 -17.03
N GLU A 78 -14.37 -15.79 -17.92
CA GLU A 78 -13.58 -14.63 -18.31
C GLU A 78 -13.38 -13.65 -17.13
N ALA A 79 -14.40 -13.42 -16.29
CA ALA A 79 -14.25 -12.64 -15.07
C ALA A 79 -13.22 -13.25 -14.10
N ALA A 80 -13.29 -14.57 -13.86
CA ALA A 80 -12.29 -15.27 -13.03
C ALA A 80 -10.89 -15.19 -13.62
N LYS A 81 -10.76 -15.26 -14.94
CA LYS A 81 -9.47 -15.15 -15.63
C LYS A 81 -8.86 -13.76 -15.52
N GLU A 82 -9.66 -12.70 -15.60
CA GLU A 82 -9.19 -11.33 -15.39
C GLU A 82 -8.71 -11.12 -13.95
N GLU A 83 -9.49 -11.50 -12.95
CA GLU A 83 -9.08 -11.33 -11.56
C GLU A 83 -7.86 -12.18 -11.20
N VAL A 84 -7.77 -13.42 -11.70
CA VAL A 84 -6.58 -14.26 -11.48
C VAL A 84 -5.33 -13.61 -12.09
N ARG A 85 -5.44 -12.94 -13.24
CA ARG A 85 -4.32 -12.22 -13.84
C ARG A 85 -3.84 -11.12 -12.88
N ASP A 86 -4.75 -10.28 -12.43
CA ASP A 86 -4.44 -9.13 -11.59
C ASP A 86 -3.86 -9.59 -10.24
N ILE A 87 -4.47 -10.60 -9.59
CA ILE A 87 -3.95 -11.20 -8.36
C ILE A 87 -2.55 -11.80 -8.56
N CYS A 88 -2.31 -12.47 -9.69
CA CYS A 88 -0.99 -13.06 -9.96
C CYS A 88 0.07 -11.98 -10.19
N ASP A 89 -0.27 -10.86 -10.80
CA ASP A 89 0.66 -9.77 -11.06
C ASP A 89 1.01 -9.04 -9.76
N ASP A 90 0.01 -8.75 -8.92
CA ASP A 90 0.24 -8.21 -7.57
C ASP A 90 1.04 -9.18 -6.70
N TYR A 91 0.73 -10.48 -6.73
CA TYR A 91 1.51 -11.47 -6.00
C TYR A 91 2.98 -11.50 -6.44
N LYS A 92 3.28 -11.40 -7.74
CA LYS A 92 4.68 -11.29 -8.21
C LYS A 92 5.34 -10.02 -7.69
N TRP A 93 4.63 -8.89 -7.78
CA TRP A 93 5.16 -7.61 -7.37
C TRP A 93 5.47 -7.60 -5.87
N ILE A 94 4.53 -8.03 -5.02
CA ILE A 94 4.70 -8.21 -3.56
C ILE A 94 5.94 -9.04 -3.24
N ASN A 95 6.20 -10.09 -4.02
CA ASN A 95 7.33 -10.99 -3.80
C ASN A 95 8.64 -10.55 -4.47
N SER A 96 8.62 -9.51 -5.31
CA SER A 96 9.81 -8.91 -5.93
C SER A 96 10.65 -8.15 -4.91
N ASN A 97 11.91 -7.86 -5.24
CA ASN A 97 12.77 -7.04 -4.37
C ASN A 97 12.21 -5.62 -4.21
N GLU A 98 11.70 -5.03 -5.30
CA GLU A 98 11.11 -3.70 -5.28
C GLU A 98 9.85 -3.64 -4.42
N GLY A 99 8.92 -4.58 -4.62
CA GLY A 99 7.69 -4.63 -3.83
C GLY A 99 7.96 -4.85 -2.35
N LYS A 100 8.89 -5.73 -1.98
CA LYS A 100 9.29 -5.92 -0.57
C LYS A 100 9.84 -4.65 0.07
N ASN A 101 10.71 -3.93 -0.63
CA ASN A 101 11.27 -2.68 -0.13
C ASN A 101 10.18 -1.62 0.06
N ILE A 102 9.29 -1.47 -0.92
CA ILE A 102 8.18 -0.51 -0.84
C ILE A 102 7.22 -0.86 0.30
N LEU A 103 6.87 -2.14 0.46
CA LEU A 103 5.98 -2.59 1.53
C LEU A 103 6.59 -2.36 2.92
N GLN A 104 7.89 -2.59 3.09
CA GLN A 104 8.57 -2.29 4.35
C GLN A 104 8.54 -0.79 4.69
N ILE A 105 8.73 0.07 3.68
CA ILE A 105 8.57 1.52 3.86
C ILE A 105 7.12 1.86 4.23
N GLU A 106 6.13 1.25 3.59
CA GLU A 106 4.71 1.49 3.85
C GLU A 106 4.31 1.08 5.28
N GLU A 107 4.79 -0.06 5.78
CA GLU A 107 4.60 -0.49 7.16
C GLU A 107 5.16 0.54 8.16
N TRP A 108 6.37 1.03 7.89
CA TRP A 108 6.98 2.07 8.71
C TRP A 108 6.18 3.38 8.66
N ILE A 109 5.71 3.81 7.48
CA ILE A 109 4.89 5.01 7.31
C ILE A 109 3.60 4.92 8.12
N LYS A 110 2.92 3.76 8.10
CA LYS A 110 1.70 3.55 8.91
C LYS A 110 1.97 3.73 10.40
N ALA A 111 3.02 3.11 10.91
CA ALA A 111 3.43 3.24 12.30
C ALA A 111 3.81 4.68 12.65
N ALA A 112 4.58 5.35 11.77
CA ALA A 112 5.01 6.73 11.96
C ALA A 112 3.84 7.71 11.96
N ARG A 113 2.87 7.58 11.03
CA ARG A 113 1.66 8.41 10.99
C ARG A 113 0.79 8.22 12.22
N HIS A 114 0.65 6.98 12.69
CA HIS A 114 -0.08 6.69 13.93
C HIS A 114 0.59 7.33 15.15
N SER A 115 1.91 7.23 15.26
CA SER A 115 2.66 7.81 16.39
C SER A 115 2.65 9.34 16.33
N MET A 116 2.77 9.91 15.13
CA MET A 116 2.71 11.35 14.87
C MET A 116 1.38 11.97 15.35
N SER A 117 0.24 11.34 15.09
CA SER A 117 -1.06 11.89 15.52
C SER A 117 -1.24 11.89 17.03
N VAL A 118 -0.44 11.10 17.76
CA VAL A 118 -0.44 11.02 19.23
C VAL A 118 0.58 11.98 19.83
N ASP A 119 1.82 11.97 19.32
CA ASP A 119 2.95 12.66 19.93
C ASP A 119 3.13 14.10 19.44
N PHE A 120 2.63 14.43 18.24
CA PHE A 120 2.71 15.76 17.62
C PHE A 120 1.34 16.24 17.10
N PRO A 121 0.26 16.24 17.91
CA PRO A 121 -1.10 16.47 17.43
C PRO A 121 -1.34 17.89 16.88
N SER A 122 -0.47 18.85 17.21
CA SER A 122 -0.57 20.24 16.79
C SER A 122 0.34 20.61 15.60
N GLU A 123 1.21 19.71 15.16
CA GLU A 123 2.16 20.00 14.09
C GLU A 123 1.59 19.59 12.73
N LEU A 124 1.87 20.41 11.70
CA LEU A 124 1.44 20.14 10.33
C LEU A 124 2.47 19.26 9.64
N ILE A 125 2.51 17.97 9.98
CA ILE A 125 3.47 17.01 9.43
C ILE A 125 2.75 16.02 8.52
N TYR A 126 3.33 15.76 7.35
CA TYR A 126 2.93 14.68 6.46
C TYR A 126 4.10 13.73 6.24
N ILE A 127 3.78 12.44 6.14
CA ILE A 127 4.74 11.36 5.95
C ILE A 127 4.26 10.56 4.76
N GLY A 128 5.10 10.34 3.75
CA GLY A 128 4.68 9.67 2.53
C GLY A 128 5.85 9.28 1.64
N ARG A 129 5.53 8.88 0.41
CA ARG A 129 6.54 8.52 -0.61
C ARG A 129 6.53 9.49 -1.77
N SER A 130 7.61 9.56 -2.54
CA SER A 130 7.65 10.37 -3.76
C SER A 130 6.89 9.69 -4.91
N PHE A 131 6.12 10.47 -5.69
CA PHE A 131 5.53 9.97 -6.94
C PHE A 131 6.57 9.70 -8.03
N VAL A 132 7.70 10.41 -8.01
CA VAL A 132 8.78 10.27 -9.02
C VAL A 132 9.68 9.08 -8.68
N ASN A 133 9.96 8.87 -7.39
CA ASN A 133 10.73 7.73 -6.91
C ASN A 133 9.99 7.06 -5.74
N PRO A 134 9.19 6.01 -5.99
CA PRO A 134 8.35 5.39 -4.95
C PRO A 134 9.10 4.78 -3.76
N ILE A 135 10.42 4.61 -3.85
CA ILE A 135 11.28 4.13 -2.76
C ILE A 135 11.74 5.29 -1.84
N SER A 136 11.65 6.54 -2.30
CA SER A 136 11.98 7.71 -1.46
C SER A 136 10.93 7.92 -0.38
N LEU A 137 11.36 7.90 0.87
CA LEU A 137 10.58 8.24 2.06
C LEU A 137 10.70 9.73 2.38
N ILE A 138 9.58 10.43 2.48
CA ILE A 138 9.52 11.87 2.74
C ILE A 138 8.81 12.11 4.07
N VAL A 139 9.44 12.92 4.93
CA VAL A 139 8.78 13.56 6.08
C VAL A 139 8.83 15.05 5.84
N GLY A 140 7.68 15.64 5.56
CA GLY A 140 7.55 17.07 5.29
C GLY A 140 6.56 17.74 6.22
N GLY A 141 6.54 19.06 6.20
CA GLY A 141 5.58 19.80 7.02
C GLY A 141 6.07 21.13 7.53
N TYR A 142 5.25 21.70 8.39
CA TYR A 142 5.43 23.03 8.96
C TYR A 142 5.40 22.92 10.48
N VAL A 143 6.47 23.40 11.13
CA VAL A 143 6.61 23.35 12.59
C VAL A 143 6.92 24.70 13.20
N LYS A 144 6.49 24.90 14.45
CA LYS A 144 6.71 26.16 15.18
C LYS A 144 8.10 26.19 15.82
N GLY A 145 9.03 26.91 15.18
CA GLY A 145 10.39 27.13 15.68
C GLY A 145 11.41 26.02 15.34
N LYS A 146 12.70 26.37 15.44
CA LYS A 146 13.80 25.47 15.06
C LYS A 146 13.95 24.24 15.98
N GLY A 147 13.68 24.40 17.28
CA GLY A 147 13.72 23.29 18.23
C GLY A 147 12.72 22.17 17.90
N ALA A 148 11.51 22.52 17.44
CA ALA A 148 10.52 21.55 17.01
C ALA A 148 10.97 20.77 15.76
N LYS A 149 11.61 21.45 14.81
CA LYS A 149 12.17 20.79 13.61
C LYS A 149 13.21 19.73 13.96
N ASP A 150 14.14 20.05 14.84
CA ASP A 150 15.20 19.11 15.23
C ASP A 150 14.66 17.95 16.08
N LEU A 151 13.66 18.23 16.94
CA LEU A 151 12.93 17.22 17.72
C LEU A 151 12.23 16.21 16.81
N VAL A 152 11.45 16.69 15.83
CA VAL A 152 10.71 15.85 14.87
C VAL A 152 11.65 14.96 14.05
N LYS A 153 12.78 15.52 13.58
CA LYS A 153 13.80 14.75 12.88
C LYS A 153 14.38 13.64 13.74
N SER A 154 14.86 14.00 14.94
CA SER A 154 15.42 13.03 15.87
C SER A 154 14.43 11.93 16.23
N TYR A 155 13.15 12.29 16.39
CA TYR A 155 12.08 11.34 16.71
C TYR A 155 11.92 10.29 15.60
N PHE A 156 11.75 10.71 14.35
CA PHE A 156 11.56 9.76 13.25
C PHE A 156 12.82 8.99 12.89
N ASP A 157 14.01 9.56 13.07
CA ASP A 157 15.28 8.82 12.93
C ASP A 157 15.39 7.69 13.97
N GLN A 158 14.91 7.92 15.20
CA GLN A 158 14.88 6.92 16.28
C GLN A 158 13.84 5.80 16.05
N MET A 159 12.86 6.01 15.18
CA MET A 159 11.94 4.95 14.76
C MET A 159 12.58 3.93 13.80
N ASN A 160 13.89 4.02 13.55
CA ASN A 160 14.67 3.12 12.69
C ASN A 160 14.02 2.95 11.30
N PRO A 161 13.92 4.03 10.51
CA PRO A 161 13.31 3.96 9.19
C PRO A 161 14.06 2.97 8.30
N PRO A 162 13.34 2.21 7.45
CA PRO A 162 13.94 1.19 6.58
C PRO A 162 14.84 1.79 5.48
N ILE A 163 14.73 3.10 5.25
CA ILE A 163 15.57 3.88 4.34
C ILE A 163 15.78 5.28 4.92
N ALA A 164 16.80 5.99 4.45
CA ALA A 164 17.02 7.39 4.80
C ALA A 164 15.79 8.27 4.48
N ILE A 165 15.42 9.12 5.44
CA ILE A 165 14.29 10.04 5.31
C ILE A 165 14.74 11.32 4.59
N GLU A 166 13.99 11.72 3.57
CA GLU A 166 14.09 13.03 2.95
C GLU A 166 13.24 14.03 3.73
N TYR A 167 13.89 14.84 4.57
CA TYR A 167 13.21 15.84 5.39
C TYR A 167 12.91 17.13 4.64
N LYS A 168 11.61 17.44 4.49
CA LYS A 168 11.08 18.69 3.90
C LYS A 168 10.31 19.51 4.94
N ILE A 169 10.96 19.74 6.10
CA ILE A 169 10.35 20.46 7.22
C ILE A 169 10.73 21.94 7.17
N THR A 170 9.72 22.80 7.11
CA THR A 170 9.84 24.26 7.14
C THR A 170 9.47 24.79 8.53
N VAL A 171 10.24 25.75 9.02
CA VAL A 171 9.93 26.45 10.27
C VAL A 171 9.08 27.67 9.96
N TYR A 172 7.98 27.87 10.67
CA TYR A 172 7.20 29.10 10.59
C TYR A 172 7.18 29.82 11.94
N GLU A 173 7.13 31.15 11.88
CA GLU A 173 6.89 32.01 13.03
C GLU A 173 5.43 32.44 12.98
N THR A 174 4.73 32.32 14.11
CA THR A 174 3.44 33.01 14.27
C THR A 174 3.78 34.46 14.62
N GLU A 175 3.31 35.43 13.83
CA GLU A 175 3.42 36.84 14.17
C GLU A 175 2.93 37.06 15.62
N ARG A 176 3.75 37.74 16.42
CA ARG A 176 3.48 38.05 17.84
C ARG A 176 2.33 39.03 17.99
#